data_AF-A0A0Q7NGC2-F1
#
_entry.id   AF-A0A0Q7NGC2-F1
#
_cell.length_a   1.000
_cell.length_b   1.000
_cell.length_c   1.000
_cell.angle_alpha   90.00
_cell.angle_beta   90.00
_cell.angle_gamma   90.00
#
_symmetry.space_group_name_H-M   'P 1'
#
loop_
_entity.id
_entity.type
_entity.pdbx_description
1 polymer ?
#
loop_
_entity_poly.entity_id
_entity_poly.type
_entity_poly.pdbx_seq_one_letter_code
_entity_poly.pdbx_strand_id
1 'polypeptide(L)'
;MKGRAQAQIWMILLIWAGGSVAFARAGDIVDGRALFQGTRPFSAGIAATDRHLPAAFAGCANCHGTNGAGKTEGGMSAPAIGKVSLESLRGPLAPYRSKDAVLAAIEAGIGRGGDPLGSIMPRYTLSADEREALFSYLARVGTPADLPPGVSADALRLGLLLPLSGPHAKQGQAVADGITRVITATNHAGGIHGRRIELIARDTAMGERAALNSLVRQDIYAIVGGMWDATDDALEQRLAEARIPVVASLVVRQDARPTNRWISDLMASRTAQKKLLEATLLSCQTNGPRWMLQMGKDAIRGDAGVVEVTDDRVRQLPAPEADGCLGYDLSNLGVVKSEVTEHWRRRIVLPFPAAVLSDASGDIWTLLGAASSRIAMEALSAAGASLHETSLIEVLPQIAGFEPIPGAPVEFSVGRANAWDAGILALDPEDNSESRNMGPWAAAKKED
;
A
#
# COMPACT_ATOMS: atom_id res chain seq x y z
N MET A 1 69.61 8.12 49.99
CA MET A 1 68.70 7.47 49.03
C MET A 1 67.29 7.51 49.60
N LYS A 2 66.34 7.92 48.76
CA LYS A 2 65.05 8.54 49.09
C LYS A 2 64.10 7.61 49.86
N GLY A 3 63.45 8.20 50.88
CA GLY A 3 62.39 7.60 51.69
C GLY A 3 60.99 7.78 51.08
N ARG A 4 60.09 6.95 51.59
CA ARG A 4 58.65 6.83 51.32
C ARG A 4 57.90 8.16 51.46
N ALA A 5 56.93 8.39 50.58
CA ALA A 5 55.74 9.19 50.87
C ALA A 5 54.52 8.59 50.16
N GLN A 6 53.50 8.27 50.94
CA GLN A 6 52.17 7.82 50.53
C GLN A 6 51.46 8.95 49.77
N ALA A 7 50.74 8.63 48.68
CA ALA A 7 49.76 9.53 48.09
C ALA A 7 48.38 8.89 48.23
N GLN A 8 47.49 9.63 48.91
CA GLN A 8 46.15 9.23 49.32
C GLN A 8 45.18 9.16 48.14
N ILE A 9 44.31 8.15 48.19
CA ILE A 9 43.15 7.98 47.32
C ILE A 9 42.09 9.01 47.75
N TRP A 10 41.75 9.94 46.86
CA TRP A 10 40.57 10.79 47.00
C TRP A 10 39.38 10.13 46.32
N MET A 11 38.49 9.56 47.13
CA MET A 11 37.20 9.04 46.71
C MET A 11 36.20 10.20 46.74
N ILE A 12 35.92 10.80 45.59
CA ILE A 12 34.89 11.82 45.44
C ILE A 12 33.52 11.10 45.41
N LEU A 13 32.80 11.15 46.52
CA LEU A 13 31.38 10.82 46.58
C LEU A 13 30.58 11.97 45.97
N LEU A 14 30.16 11.81 44.71
CA LEU A 14 29.13 12.66 44.10
C LEU A 14 27.77 12.16 44.58
N ILE A 15 27.25 12.77 45.64
CA ILE A 15 25.84 12.69 46.03
C ILE A 15 25.05 13.50 45.00
N TRP A 16 24.47 12.81 44.01
CA TRP A 16 23.46 13.40 43.13
C TRP A 16 22.11 13.41 43.86
N ALA A 17 21.81 14.52 44.53
CA ALA A 17 20.45 14.90 44.85
C ALA A 17 19.97 15.84 43.74
N GLY A 18 19.05 15.38 42.88
CA GLY A 18 18.50 16.23 41.84
C GLY A 18 17.68 15.49 40.79
N GLY A 19 16.36 15.50 40.96
CA GLY A 19 15.35 15.40 39.91
C GLY A 19 15.45 14.22 38.94
N SER A 20 14.65 13.18 39.19
CA SER A 20 14.30 12.21 38.16
C SER A 20 13.59 12.94 37.02
N VAL A 21 14.32 13.29 35.96
CA VAL A 21 13.71 13.54 34.66
C VAL A 21 13.16 12.18 34.24
N ALA A 22 11.84 11.99 34.40
CA ALA A 22 11.18 10.79 33.94
C ALA A 22 11.32 10.76 32.42
N PHE A 23 12.31 10.01 31.92
CA PHE A 23 12.36 9.66 30.52
C PHE A 23 11.11 8.83 30.23
N ALA A 24 10.29 9.28 29.29
CA ALA A 24 9.17 8.49 28.78
C ALA A 24 9.69 7.10 28.41
N ARG A 25 9.02 6.05 28.87
CA ARG A 25 9.44 4.70 28.52
C ARG A 25 9.21 4.52 27.01
N ALA A 26 10.06 3.75 26.34
CA ALA A 26 9.89 3.47 24.92
C ALA A 26 8.47 2.92 24.61
N GLY A 27 7.90 2.13 25.53
CA GLY A 27 6.51 1.66 25.44
C GLY A 27 5.47 2.79 25.43
N ASP A 28 5.65 3.84 26.23
CA ASP A 28 4.72 4.96 26.33
C ASP A 28 4.60 5.72 25.00
N ILE A 29 5.71 5.86 24.25
CA ILE A 29 5.71 6.52 22.93
C ILE A 29 4.96 5.67 21.90
N VAL A 30 5.16 4.35 21.90
CA VAL A 30 4.48 3.43 20.97
C VAL A 30 2.98 3.39 21.26
N ASP A 31 2.60 3.25 22.52
CA ASP A 31 1.20 3.25 22.93
C ASP A 31 0.53 4.61 22.67
N GLY A 32 1.24 5.70 22.93
CA GLY A 32 0.77 7.06 22.68
C GLY A 32 0.54 7.33 21.20
N ARG A 33 1.45 6.85 20.35
CA ARG A 33 1.28 6.87 18.88
C ARG A 33 0.06 6.08 18.46
N ALA A 34 -0.13 4.88 18.99
CA ALA A 34 -1.27 4.04 18.65
C ALA A 34 -2.62 4.68 19.03
N LEU A 35 -2.70 5.36 20.18
CA LEU A 35 -3.87 6.14 20.58
C LEU A 35 -4.08 7.37 19.70
N PHE A 36 -3.02 8.16 19.48
CA PHE A 36 -3.09 9.37 18.65
C PHE A 36 -3.55 9.06 17.23
N GLN A 37 -3.02 7.99 16.65
CA GLN A 37 -3.38 7.56 15.32
C GLN A 37 -4.78 6.92 15.36
N GLY A 38 -5.13 6.17 16.41
CA GLY A 38 -6.38 5.42 16.52
C GLY A 38 -6.27 3.99 15.99
N THR A 39 -5.07 3.39 16.06
CA THR A 39 -4.83 1.95 15.80
C THR A 39 -5.09 1.09 17.03
N ARG A 40 -5.13 1.72 18.21
CA ARG A 40 -5.53 1.10 19.47
C ARG A 40 -6.75 1.83 20.03
N PRO A 41 -7.81 1.13 20.47
CA PRO A 41 -8.91 1.76 21.18
C PRO A 41 -8.44 2.31 22.53
N PHE A 42 -9.08 3.39 22.98
CA PHE A 42 -8.99 3.81 24.38
C PHE A 42 -9.67 2.77 25.29
N SER A 43 -9.25 2.70 26.54
CA SER A 43 -9.65 1.69 27.52
C SER A 43 -11.14 1.79 27.88
N ALA A 44 -11.71 2.99 27.82
CA ALA A 44 -13.15 3.21 28.01
C ALA A 44 -13.99 2.89 26.76
N GLY A 45 -13.38 2.39 25.68
CA GLY A 45 -14.06 2.05 24.44
C GLY A 45 -14.76 3.25 23.81
N ILE A 46 -16.02 3.09 23.39
CA ILE A 46 -16.81 4.20 22.84
C ILE A 46 -17.02 5.32 23.88
N ALA A 47 -17.10 4.99 25.17
CA ALA A 47 -17.29 5.97 26.24
C ALA A 47 -16.03 6.81 26.54
N ALA A 48 -14.92 6.54 25.85
CA ALA A 48 -13.71 7.33 25.97
C ALA A 48 -13.87 8.78 25.50
N THR A 49 -14.91 9.09 24.73
CA THR A 49 -15.22 10.46 24.30
C THR A 49 -16.65 10.82 24.71
N ASP A 50 -16.90 12.07 25.08
CA ASP A 50 -18.25 12.60 25.31
C ASP A 50 -19.18 12.44 24.10
N ARG A 51 -18.61 12.30 22.90
CA ARG A 51 -19.29 12.03 21.63
C ARG A 51 -19.51 10.57 21.28
N HIS A 52 -19.08 9.65 22.14
CA HIS A 52 -19.25 8.21 21.95
C HIS A 52 -18.68 7.69 20.61
N LEU A 53 -17.55 8.28 20.17
CA LEU A 53 -16.92 7.95 18.91
C LEU A 53 -16.39 6.50 18.91
N PRO A 54 -16.59 5.73 17.82
CA PRO A 54 -15.89 4.47 17.62
C PRO A 54 -14.37 4.66 17.61
N ALA A 55 -13.61 3.62 17.98
CA ALA A 55 -12.16 3.68 18.10
C ALA A 55 -11.45 4.25 16.86
N ALA A 56 -11.89 3.87 15.67
CA ALA A 56 -11.34 4.36 14.40
C ALA A 56 -11.47 5.89 14.23
N PHE A 57 -12.47 6.51 14.85
CA PHE A 57 -12.73 7.95 14.77
C PHE A 57 -12.20 8.75 15.97
N ALA A 58 -11.96 8.08 17.11
CA ALA A 58 -11.51 8.73 18.33
C ALA A 58 -10.03 9.17 18.32
N GLY A 59 -9.22 8.70 17.36
CA GLY A 59 -7.81 9.08 17.23
C GLY A 59 -7.61 10.56 16.89
N CYS A 60 -6.70 11.24 17.59
CA CYS A 60 -6.41 12.66 17.41
C CYS A 60 -6.02 13.02 15.97
N ALA A 61 -5.33 12.11 15.26
CA ALA A 61 -4.86 12.29 13.88
C ALA A 61 -5.99 12.55 12.87
N ASN A 62 -7.23 12.13 13.17
CA ASN A 62 -8.38 12.34 12.29
C ASN A 62 -8.69 13.84 12.13
N CYS A 63 -8.56 14.62 13.21
CA CYS A 63 -8.76 16.07 13.17
C CYS A 63 -7.44 16.82 13.02
N HIS A 64 -6.40 16.41 13.73
CA HIS A 64 -5.15 17.17 13.81
C HIS A 64 -4.08 16.74 12.80
N GLY A 65 -4.37 15.78 11.94
CA GLY A 65 -3.42 15.22 10.99
C GLY A 65 -2.48 14.18 11.58
N THR A 66 -1.98 13.29 10.73
CA THR A 66 -1.11 12.15 11.09
C THR A 66 0.21 12.59 11.71
N ASN A 67 0.71 13.77 11.33
CA ASN A 67 1.91 14.40 11.87
C ASN A 67 1.60 15.54 12.86
N GLY A 68 0.34 15.71 13.26
CA GLY A 68 -0.05 16.77 14.19
C GLY A 68 0.03 18.19 13.63
N ALA A 69 0.16 18.39 12.32
CA ALA A 69 0.26 19.72 11.71
C ALA A 69 -1.06 20.53 11.72
N GLY A 70 -2.18 19.92 12.12
CA GLY A 70 -3.51 20.50 12.03
C GLY A 70 -4.12 20.30 10.65
N LYS A 71 -5.45 20.45 10.57
CA LYS A 71 -6.21 20.35 9.31
C LYS A 71 -7.36 21.35 9.33
N THR A 72 -7.78 21.75 8.13
CA THR A 72 -9.01 22.53 7.94
C THR A 72 -9.87 21.81 6.92
N GLU A 73 -11.07 21.39 7.32
CA GLU A 73 -12.00 20.61 6.49
C GLU A 73 -13.44 20.99 6.85
N GLY A 74 -14.31 21.16 5.85
CA GLY A 74 -15.74 21.43 6.09
C GLY A 74 -16.02 22.68 6.93
N GLY A 75 -15.15 23.70 6.87
CA GLY A 75 -15.25 24.92 7.69
C GLY A 75 -14.79 24.76 9.15
N MET A 76 -14.37 23.55 9.56
CA MET A 76 -13.74 23.30 10.85
C MET A 76 -12.23 23.41 10.72
N SER A 77 -11.56 24.03 11.69
CA SER A 77 -10.10 24.08 11.74
C SER A 77 -9.61 23.50 13.06
N ALA A 78 -8.81 22.44 12.97
CA ALA A 78 -8.10 21.83 14.07
C ALA A 78 -6.65 22.34 14.03
N PRO A 79 -6.16 23.00 15.10
CA PRO A 79 -4.81 23.55 15.11
C PRO A 79 -3.75 22.45 15.12
N ALA A 80 -2.52 22.80 14.79
CA ALA A 80 -1.39 21.91 15.01
C ALA A 80 -1.30 21.51 16.49
N ILE A 81 -1.04 20.24 16.77
CA ILE A 81 -0.76 19.70 18.10
C ILE A 81 0.53 18.89 18.04
N GLY A 82 1.50 19.36 18.82
CA GLY A 82 2.85 18.82 18.86
C GLY A 82 3.69 19.75 19.73
N LYS A 83 4.86 19.30 20.16
CA LYS A 83 5.71 20.01 21.12
C LYS A 83 5.81 21.52 20.86
N VAL A 84 6.13 21.91 19.63
CA VAL A 84 6.28 23.32 19.26
C VAL A 84 4.96 24.08 19.39
N SER A 85 3.84 23.54 18.92
CA SER A 85 2.53 24.22 19.02
C SER A 85 2.05 24.30 20.46
N LEU A 86 2.24 23.24 21.25
CA LEU A 86 1.73 23.16 22.62
C LEU A 86 2.56 23.98 23.60
N GLU A 87 3.87 24.05 23.42
CA GLU A 87 4.80 24.57 24.44
C GLU A 87 5.58 25.84 24.00
N SER A 88 5.58 26.21 22.72
CA SER A 88 6.39 27.35 22.26
C SER A 88 5.84 28.69 22.74
N LEU A 89 6.69 29.47 23.42
CA LEU A 89 6.44 30.87 23.77
C LEU A 89 6.44 31.83 22.57
N ARG A 90 6.93 31.39 21.40
CA ARG A 90 7.05 32.19 20.18
C ARG A 90 6.00 31.82 19.12
N GLY A 91 5.07 30.93 19.44
CA GLY A 91 3.99 30.52 18.54
C GLY A 91 2.86 31.56 18.47
N PRO A 92 1.93 31.41 17.51
CA PRO A 92 0.76 32.28 17.39
C PRO A 92 -0.25 32.11 18.53
N LEU A 93 -0.10 31.04 19.33
CA LEU A 93 -0.98 30.71 20.47
C LEU A 93 -0.15 30.66 21.76
N ALA A 94 -0.72 31.14 22.87
CA ALA A 94 -0.07 31.09 24.19
C ALA A 94 0.19 29.65 24.63
N PRO A 95 1.38 29.29 25.16
CA PRO A 95 1.70 27.88 25.44
C PRO A 95 0.90 27.31 26.62
N TYR A 96 0.69 25.99 26.60
CA TYR A 96 0.32 25.25 27.80
C TYR A 96 1.51 25.22 28.76
N ARG A 97 1.24 25.45 30.05
CA ARG A 97 2.29 25.66 31.07
C ARG A 97 2.76 24.38 31.76
N SER A 98 2.04 23.27 31.57
CA SER A 98 2.35 21.97 32.18
C SER A 98 1.67 20.84 31.43
N LYS A 99 2.09 19.59 31.72
CA LYS A 99 1.39 18.38 31.32
C LYS A 99 -0.08 18.40 31.73
N ASP A 100 -0.36 18.77 32.98
CA ASP A 100 -1.73 18.83 33.49
C ASP A 100 -2.61 19.81 32.71
N ALA A 101 -2.04 20.92 32.23
CA ALA A 101 -2.77 21.87 31.39
C ALA A 101 -3.11 21.29 30.01
N VAL A 102 -2.19 20.51 29.40
CA VAL A 102 -2.47 19.79 28.15
C VAL A 102 -3.53 18.71 28.37
N LEU A 103 -3.45 17.96 29.47
CA LEU A 103 -4.45 16.94 29.80
C LEU A 103 -5.81 17.57 30.11
N ALA A 104 -5.88 18.71 30.80
CA ALA A 104 -7.12 19.45 31.00
C ALA A 104 -7.76 19.92 29.68
N ALA A 105 -6.94 20.26 28.68
CA ALA A 105 -7.43 20.57 27.34
C ALA A 105 -8.09 19.35 26.68
N ILE A 106 -7.50 18.16 26.85
CA ILE A 106 -7.98 16.91 26.25
C ILE A 106 -9.20 16.35 26.99
N GLU A 107 -9.16 16.34 28.32
CA GLU A 107 -10.18 15.69 29.16
C GLU A 107 -11.36 16.61 29.48
N ALA A 108 -11.11 17.90 29.71
CA ALA A 108 -12.14 18.87 30.12
C ALA A 108 -12.43 19.93 29.03
N GLY A 109 -11.65 19.98 27.96
CA GLY A 109 -11.80 21.01 26.93
C GLY A 109 -11.41 22.40 27.42
N ILE A 110 -10.45 22.49 28.36
CA ILE A 110 -9.95 23.77 28.90
C ILE A 110 -8.72 24.19 28.10
N GLY A 111 -8.89 25.19 27.26
CA GLY A 111 -7.86 25.72 26.38
C GLY A 111 -6.85 26.63 27.07
N ARG A 112 -6.01 27.23 26.24
CA ARG A 112 -4.93 28.14 26.65
C ARG A 112 -5.53 29.34 27.39
N GLY A 113 -5.03 29.65 28.57
CA GLY A 113 -5.55 30.75 29.39
C GLY A 113 -6.85 30.44 30.17
N GLY A 114 -7.40 29.24 30.01
CA GLY A 114 -8.63 28.80 30.71
C GLY A 114 -9.89 28.86 29.85
N ASP A 115 -9.82 29.41 28.63
CA ASP A 115 -10.96 29.50 27.73
C ASP A 115 -11.43 28.12 27.25
N PRO A 116 -12.74 27.87 27.10
CA PRO A 116 -13.23 26.58 26.61
C PRO A 116 -12.84 26.34 25.14
N LEU A 117 -12.41 25.12 24.84
CA LEU A 117 -12.18 24.65 23.47
C LEU A 117 -13.49 24.50 22.71
N GLY A 118 -13.40 24.60 21.38
CA GLY A 118 -14.55 24.44 20.48
C GLY A 118 -15.35 23.17 20.79
N SER A 119 -16.68 23.26 20.66
CA SER A 119 -17.58 22.14 20.99
C SER A 119 -17.35 20.91 20.11
N ILE A 120 -16.64 21.02 18.99
CA ILE A 120 -16.36 19.89 18.10
C ILE A 120 -15.21 19.02 18.63
N MET A 121 -14.25 19.59 19.35
CA MET A 121 -13.14 18.84 19.93
C MET A 121 -13.67 17.89 21.02
N PRO A 122 -13.54 16.55 20.90
CA PRO A 122 -14.08 15.64 21.90
C PRO A 122 -13.38 15.80 23.25
N ARG A 123 -14.11 15.54 24.33
CA ARG A 123 -13.58 15.49 25.70
C ARG A 123 -13.36 14.04 26.07
N TYR A 124 -12.15 13.73 26.52
CA TYR A 124 -11.72 12.35 26.70
C TYR A 124 -11.76 11.89 28.17
N THR A 125 -12.10 10.62 28.39
CA THR A 125 -11.89 9.94 29.67
C THR A 125 -10.69 9.02 29.53
N LEU A 126 -9.55 9.38 30.14
CA LEU A 126 -8.29 8.65 29.98
C LEU A 126 -7.86 7.95 31.28
N SER A 127 -7.38 6.72 31.16
CA SER A 127 -6.66 6.04 32.24
C SER A 127 -5.32 6.74 32.55
N ALA A 128 -4.68 6.41 33.68
CA ALA A 128 -3.39 6.98 34.03
C ALA A 128 -2.31 6.67 32.97
N ASP A 129 -2.28 5.43 32.47
CA ASP A 129 -1.33 4.99 31.46
C ASP A 129 -1.57 5.69 30.11
N GLU A 130 -2.82 5.90 29.71
CA GLU A 130 -3.16 6.62 28.48
C GLU A 130 -2.77 8.10 28.55
N ARG A 131 -2.92 8.74 29.72
CA ARG A 131 -2.47 10.12 29.94
C ARG A 131 -0.96 10.24 29.77
N GLU A 132 -0.20 9.28 30.30
CA GLU A 132 1.26 9.26 30.12
C GLU A 132 1.67 9.01 28.67
N ALA A 133 1.09 7.99 28.06
CA ALA A 133 1.40 7.59 26.70
C ALA A 133 1.09 8.72 25.69
N LEU A 134 -0.12 9.28 25.73
CA LEU A 134 -0.53 10.33 24.80
C LEU A 134 0.30 11.60 24.97
N PHE A 135 0.55 12.04 26.22
CA PHE A 135 1.39 13.21 26.46
C PHE A 135 2.83 13.00 25.96
N SER A 136 3.41 11.82 26.23
CA SER A 136 4.75 11.44 25.75
C SER A 136 4.83 11.49 24.22
N TYR A 137 3.79 11.01 23.53
CA TYR A 137 3.75 11.06 22.07
C TYR A 137 3.50 12.48 21.52
N LEU A 138 2.70 13.33 22.17
CA LEU A 138 2.51 14.73 21.75
C LEU A 138 3.82 15.55 21.79
N ALA A 139 4.76 15.19 22.66
CA ALA A 139 6.10 15.77 22.67
C ALA A 139 6.97 15.32 21.47
N ARG A 140 6.55 14.26 20.76
CA ARG A 140 7.25 13.62 19.66
C ARG A 140 6.64 13.90 18.29
N VAL A 141 5.32 13.94 18.19
CA VAL A 141 4.57 14.02 16.93
C VAL A 141 5.07 15.17 16.04
N GLY A 142 5.28 14.87 14.75
CA GLY A 142 5.76 15.84 13.76
C GLY A 142 7.22 16.29 13.92
N THR A 143 7.96 15.76 14.91
CA THR A 143 9.43 15.94 14.97
C THR A 143 10.12 14.96 14.01
N PRO A 144 11.39 15.19 13.61
CA PRO A 144 12.14 14.24 12.75
C PRO A 144 12.26 12.81 13.32
N ALA A 145 11.88 12.65 14.56
CA ALA A 145 12.08 11.46 15.34
C ALA A 145 10.72 10.74 15.60
N ASP A 146 9.60 11.35 15.20
CA ASP A 146 8.31 10.68 14.98
C ASP A 146 8.42 9.80 13.72
N LEU A 147 8.77 8.54 13.94
CA LEU A 147 8.94 7.56 12.88
C LEU A 147 7.86 6.48 13.03
N PRO A 148 7.18 6.08 11.94
CA PRO A 148 6.20 5.00 11.97
C PRO A 148 6.86 3.63 12.17
N PRO A 149 6.08 2.61 12.56
CA PRO A 149 6.53 1.22 12.54
C PRO A 149 7.25 0.89 11.25
N GLY A 150 8.39 0.20 11.38
CA GLY A 150 9.24 -0.17 10.25
C GLY A 150 10.11 0.94 9.68
N VAL A 151 10.13 2.13 10.27
CA VAL A 151 11.05 3.20 9.87
C VAL A 151 11.96 3.55 11.06
N SER A 152 13.27 3.49 10.85
CA SER A 152 14.29 3.99 11.79
C SER A 152 15.06 5.15 11.15
N ALA A 153 16.12 5.60 11.83
CA ALA A 153 17.01 6.61 11.28
C ALA A 153 17.81 6.09 10.07
N ASP A 154 18.03 4.78 9.98
CA ASP A 154 18.95 4.13 9.05
C ASP A 154 18.34 2.96 8.26
N ALA A 155 17.10 2.56 8.57
CA ALA A 155 16.43 1.44 7.93
C ALA A 155 14.94 1.73 7.65
N LEU A 156 14.45 1.09 6.60
CA LEU A 156 13.03 1.09 6.20
C LEU A 156 12.62 -0.35 5.86
N ARG A 157 11.70 -0.91 6.62
CA ARG A 157 11.29 -2.31 6.53
C ARG A 157 10.05 -2.46 5.68
N LEU A 158 10.15 -3.28 4.64
CA LEU A 158 9.07 -3.59 3.70
C LEU A 158 8.71 -5.07 3.78
N GLY A 159 7.42 -5.37 3.69
CA GLY A 159 6.91 -6.74 3.62
C GLY A 159 6.67 -7.19 2.20
N LEU A 160 6.81 -8.50 1.95
CA LEU A 160 6.26 -9.19 0.79
C LEU A 160 5.30 -10.28 1.24
N LEU A 161 4.13 -10.32 0.63
CA LEU A 161 3.11 -11.33 0.86
C LEU A 161 2.85 -12.07 -0.46
N LEU A 162 3.49 -13.22 -0.65
CA LEU A 162 3.51 -13.94 -1.93
C LEU A 162 3.36 -15.46 -1.70
N PRO A 163 2.80 -16.21 -2.67
CA PRO A 163 2.80 -17.66 -2.64
C PRO A 163 4.21 -18.17 -3.01
N LEU A 164 5.05 -18.42 -2.00
CA LEU A 164 6.44 -18.84 -2.21
C LEU A 164 6.59 -20.37 -2.27
N SER A 165 5.55 -21.09 -1.86
CA SER A 165 5.40 -22.53 -2.03
C SER A 165 4.00 -22.88 -2.56
N GLY A 166 3.76 -24.17 -2.85
CA GLY A 166 2.50 -24.65 -3.42
C GLY A 166 2.36 -24.41 -4.94
N PRO A 167 1.14 -24.47 -5.48
CA PRO A 167 0.88 -24.43 -6.93
C PRO A 167 1.37 -23.15 -7.63
N HIS A 168 1.43 -22.03 -6.91
CA HIS A 168 1.82 -20.72 -7.47
C HIS A 168 3.25 -20.30 -7.08
N ALA A 169 4.07 -21.24 -6.60
CA ALA A 169 5.42 -20.97 -6.10
C ALA A 169 6.33 -20.32 -7.15
N LYS A 170 6.27 -20.79 -8.41
CA LYS A 170 7.12 -20.27 -9.49
C LYS A 170 6.83 -18.79 -9.74
N GLN A 171 5.55 -18.42 -9.81
CA GLN A 171 5.11 -17.05 -10.02
C GLN A 171 5.50 -16.17 -8.82
N GLY A 172 5.23 -16.63 -7.58
CA GLY A 172 5.57 -15.88 -6.37
C GLY A 172 7.09 -15.67 -6.20
N GLN A 173 7.91 -16.68 -6.49
CA GLN A 173 9.37 -16.58 -6.46
C GLN A 173 9.89 -15.59 -7.51
N ALA A 174 9.37 -15.66 -8.74
CA ALA A 174 9.75 -14.71 -9.78
C ALA A 174 9.41 -13.26 -9.42
N VAL A 175 8.23 -13.01 -8.85
CA VAL A 175 7.87 -11.68 -8.32
C VAL A 175 8.85 -11.24 -7.23
N ALA A 176 9.14 -12.12 -6.27
CA ALA A 176 10.08 -11.83 -5.19
C ALA A 176 11.48 -11.49 -5.71
N ASP A 177 11.95 -12.20 -6.73
CA ASP A 177 13.24 -11.96 -7.37
C ASP A 177 13.28 -10.59 -8.07
N GLY A 178 12.22 -10.24 -8.81
CA GLY A 178 12.08 -8.93 -9.44
C GLY A 178 12.14 -7.78 -8.44
N ILE A 179 11.42 -7.91 -7.32
CA ILE A 179 11.42 -6.93 -6.23
C ILE A 179 12.80 -6.85 -5.58
N THR A 180 13.40 -7.99 -5.26
CA THR A 180 14.70 -8.07 -4.59
C THR A 180 15.78 -7.39 -5.42
N ARG A 181 15.80 -7.59 -6.74
CA ARG A 181 16.76 -6.94 -7.65
C ARG A 181 16.67 -5.41 -7.58
N VAL A 182 15.47 -4.84 -7.60
CA VAL A 182 15.28 -3.39 -7.52
C VAL A 182 15.71 -2.87 -6.16
N ILE A 183 15.30 -3.52 -5.06
CA ILE A 183 15.68 -3.11 -3.70
C ILE A 183 17.21 -3.17 -3.48
N THR A 184 17.86 -4.23 -3.97
CA THR A 184 19.32 -4.34 -3.92
C THR A 184 19.99 -3.20 -4.65
N ALA A 185 19.54 -2.86 -5.86
CA ALA A 185 20.06 -1.72 -6.62
C ALA A 185 19.83 -0.38 -5.88
N THR A 186 18.63 -0.16 -5.32
CA THR A 186 18.31 1.03 -4.53
C THR A 186 19.22 1.16 -3.30
N ASN A 187 19.44 0.06 -2.58
CA ASN A 187 20.34 0.04 -1.42
C ASN A 187 21.79 0.33 -1.82
N HIS A 188 22.27 -0.21 -2.94
CA HIS A 188 23.60 0.13 -3.48
C HIS A 188 23.72 1.61 -3.87
N ALA A 189 22.63 2.24 -4.28
CA ALA A 189 22.57 3.67 -4.58
C ALA A 189 22.44 4.58 -3.33
N GLY A 190 22.50 4.02 -2.12
CA GLY A 190 22.41 4.77 -0.86
C GLY A 190 21.06 4.69 -0.15
N GLY A 191 20.14 3.85 -0.63
CA GLY A 191 18.82 3.68 -0.05
C GLY A 191 17.87 4.85 -0.33
N ILE A 192 16.82 4.98 0.48
CA ILE A 192 15.83 6.06 0.35
C ILE A 192 15.91 6.98 1.57
N HIS A 193 16.15 8.27 1.32
CA HIS A 193 16.34 9.28 2.38
C HIS A 193 17.40 8.86 3.42
N GLY A 194 18.48 8.22 2.97
CA GLY A 194 19.57 7.72 3.82
C GLY A 194 19.26 6.42 4.58
N ARG A 195 18.12 5.78 4.30
CA ARG A 195 17.70 4.53 4.94
C ARG A 195 17.88 3.33 4.03
N ARG A 196 18.51 2.28 4.55
CA ARG A 196 18.58 0.97 3.88
C ARG A 196 17.20 0.31 3.92
N ILE A 197 16.77 -0.22 2.79
CA ILE A 197 15.54 -0.99 2.70
C ILE A 197 15.80 -2.42 3.16
N GLU A 198 15.02 -2.89 4.13
CA GLU A 198 14.99 -4.27 4.61
C GLU A 198 13.73 -4.96 4.09
N LEU A 199 13.88 -6.10 3.43
CA LEU A 199 12.76 -6.83 2.85
C LEU A 199 12.46 -8.08 3.68
N ILE A 200 11.20 -8.25 4.08
CA ILE A 200 10.72 -9.41 4.83
C ILE A 200 9.64 -10.10 4.02
N ALA A 201 9.96 -11.26 3.46
CA ALA A 201 9.00 -12.07 2.73
C ALA A 201 8.27 -13.06 3.63
N ARG A 202 6.97 -13.25 3.39
CA ARG A 202 6.15 -14.29 4.02
C ARG A 202 5.38 -15.07 2.96
N ASP A 203 5.49 -16.39 3.08
CA ASP A 203 4.78 -17.34 2.24
C ASP A 203 3.31 -17.43 2.63
N THR A 204 2.43 -17.33 1.64
CA THR A 204 0.98 -17.39 1.82
C THR A 204 0.40 -18.80 1.73
N ALA A 205 1.19 -19.82 1.37
CA ALA A 205 0.70 -21.18 1.14
C ALA A 205 -0.01 -21.82 2.35
N MET A 206 0.34 -21.41 3.58
CA MET A 206 -0.30 -21.87 4.83
C MET A 206 -1.41 -20.94 5.34
N GLY A 207 -1.77 -19.91 4.59
CA GLY A 207 -2.81 -18.95 4.92
C GLY A 207 -2.31 -17.50 4.89
N GLU A 208 -2.92 -16.69 4.03
CA GLU A 208 -2.54 -15.30 3.77
C GLU A 208 -2.64 -14.42 5.03
N ARG A 209 -3.70 -14.59 5.83
CA ARG A 209 -3.88 -13.87 7.12
C ARG A 209 -2.79 -14.21 8.14
N ALA A 210 -2.33 -15.45 8.21
CA ALA A 210 -1.28 -15.86 9.14
C ALA A 210 0.06 -15.24 8.75
N ALA A 211 0.36 -15.24 7.44
CA ALA A 211 1.51 -14.59 6.85
C ALA A 211 1.50 -13.06 7.10
N LEU A 212 0.37 -12.40 6.86
CA LEU A 212 0.19 -10.97 7.16
C LEU A 212 0.40 -10.68 8.65
N ASN A 213 -0.21 -11.45 9.55
CA ASN A 213 -0.03 -11.26 10.99
C ASN A 213 1.45 -11.43 11.42
N SER A 214 2.22 -12.28 10.73
CA SER A 214 3.66 -12.40 10.94
C SER A 214 4.41 -11.13 10.52
N LEU A 215 4.03 -10.52 9.38
CA LEU A 215 4.61 -9.24 8.95
C LEU A 215 4.28 -8.11 9.92
N VAL A 216 3.03 -8.03 10.40
CA VAL A 216 2.62 -7.00 11.38
C VAL A 216 3.45 -7.09 12.66
N ARG A 217 3.72 -8.30 13.17
CA ARG A 217 4.56 -8.51 14.36
C ARG A 217 6.04 -8.16 14.15
N GLN A 218 6.48 -7.94 12.92
CA GLN A 218 7.83 -7.53 12.60
C GLN A 218 7.93 -6.04 12.29
N ASP A 219 6.89 -5.26 12.60
CA ASP A 219 6.87 -3.81 12.41
C ASP A 219 7.34 -3.42 10.99
N ILE A 220 6.67 -3.92 9.96
CA ILE A 220 6.91 -3.43 8.59
C ILE A 220 6.22 -2.07 8.41
N TYR A 221 6.79 -1.22 7.56
CA TYR A 221 6.18 0.05 7.19
C TYR A 221 5.09 -0.13 6.13
N ALA A 222 5.39 -0.91 5.08
CA ALA A 222 4.51 -1.10 3.94
C ALA A 222 4.69 -2.51 3.35
N ILE A 223 3.70 -2.97 2.59
CA ILE A 223 3.86 -4.12 1.69
C ILE A 223 4.10 -3.60 0.29
N VAL A 224 5.10 -4.16 -0.39
CA VAL A 224 5.41 -3.82 -1.78
C VAL A 224 5.02 -4.98 -2.68
N GLY A 225 4.21 -4.69 -3.68
CA GLY A 225 3.58 -5.75 -4.45
C GLY A 225 2.70 -6.60 -3.54
N GLY A 226 2.77 -7.91 -3.75
CA GLY A 226 1.97 -8.89 -3.03
C GLY A 226 0.90 -9.50 -3.92
N MET A 227 0.57 -10.75 -3.60
CA MET A 227 -0.33 -11.58 -4.38
C MET A 227 -1.15 -12.39 -3.40
N TRP A 228 -2.46 -12.14 -3.40
CA TRP A 228 -3.44 -12.83 -2.58
C TRP A 228 -4.79 -12.90 -3.29
N ASP A 229 -5.74 -13.64 -2.73
CA ASP A 229 -7.11 -13.72 -3.27
C ASP A 229 -7.87 -12.40 -3.05
N ALA A 230 -8.31 -11.77 -4.14
CA ALA A 230 -9.08 -10.52 -4.11
C ALA A 230 -10.41 -10.61 -3.33
N THR A 231 -10.87 -11.83 -3.02
CA THR A 231 -12.10 -12.07 -2.27
C THR A 231 -11.90 -12.28 -0.77
N ASP A 232 -10.66 -12.28 -0.27
CA ASP A 232 -10.38 -12.32 1.18
C ASP A 232 -10.55 -10.94 1.82
N ASP A 233 -11.81 -10.51 1.96
CA ASP A 233 -12.21 -9.26 2.64
C ASP A 233 -11.60 -9.16 4.04
N ALA A 234 -11.41 -10.30 4.70
CA ALA A 234 -10.95 -10.36 6.07
C ALA A 234 -9.44 -10.07 6.17
N LEU A 235 -8.65 -10.44 5.15
CA LEU A 235 -7.25 -10.03 5.01
C LEU A 235 -7.14 -8.53 4.73
N GLU A 236 -7.97 -7.99 3.84
CA GLU A 236 -7.92 -6.56 3.49
C GLU A 236 -8.38 -5.67 4.65
N GLN A 237 -9.40 -6.10 5.37
CA GLN A 237 -9.80 -5.47 6.62
C GLN A 237 -8.63 -5.48 7.62
N ARG A 238 -7.92 -6.60 7.74
CA ARG A 238 -6.77 -6.71 8.64
C ARG A 238 -5.62 -5.77 8.24
N LEU A 239 -5.36 -5.57 6.95
CA LEU A 239 -4.40 -4.57 6.44
C LEU A 239 -4.81 -3.15 6.84
N ALA A 240 -6.08 -2.82 6.63
CA ALA A 240 -6.63 -1.52 6.98
C ALA A 240 -6.58 -1.24 8.49
N GLU A 241 -6.90 -2.24 9.31
CA GLU A 241 -6.77 -2.20 10.78
C GLU A 241 -5.31 -2.03 11.22
N ALA A 242 -4.37 -2.71 10.54
CA ALA A 242 -2.93 -2.56 10.81
C ALA A 242 -2.40 -1.20 10.39
N ARG A 243 -3.12 -0.48 9.51
CA ARG A 243 -2.65 0.73 8.83
C ARG A 243 -1.34 0.54 8.08
N ILE A 244 -1.22 -0.61 7.41
CA ILE A 244 -0.08 -0.92 6.56
C ILE A 244 -0.48 -0.62 5.12
N PRO A 245 0.12 0.39 4.46
CA PRO A 245 -0.10 0.63 3.04
C PRO A 245 0.47 -0.52 2.22
N VAL A 246 -0.28 -0.91 1.18
CA VAL A 246 0.16 -1.82 0.13
C VAL A 246 0.29 -1.03 -1.17
N VAL A 247 1.48 -1.07 -1.77
CA VAL A 247 1.79 -0.34 -2.99
C VAL A 247 1.99 -1.31 -4.15
N ALA A 248 1.25 -1.08 -5.23
CA ALA A 248 1.32 -1.80 -6.49
C ALA A 248 1.14 -3.32 -6.34
N SER A 249 0.10 -3.73 -5.62
CA SER A 249 -0.27 -5.15 -5.48
C SER A 249 -0.51 -5.81 -6.85
N LEU A 250 -0.28 -7.11 -6.94
CA LEU A 250 -0.55 -7.89 -8.16
C LEU A 250 -1.97 -8.50 -8.17
N VAL A 251 -2.87 -8.00 -7.32
CA VAL A 251 -4.25 -8.48 -7.23
C VAL A 251 -5.09 -7.90 -8.36
N VAL A 252 -5.81 -8.76 -9.08
CA VAL A 252 -6.77 -8.36 -10.11
C VAL A 252 -8.18 -8.40 -9.53
N ARG A 253 -8.69 -7.24 -9.14
CA ARG A 253 -10.03 -7.08 -8.58
C ARG A 253 -11.12 -7.17 -9.63
N GLN A 254 -12.34 -7.49 -9.18
CA GLN A 254 -13.52 -7.36 -10.04
C GLN A 254 -13.73 -5.90 -10.46
N ASP A 255 -13.77 -4.98 -9.49
CA ASP A 255 -13.97 -3.55 -9.71
C ASP A 255 -12.77 -2.71 -9.25
N ALA A 256 -12.61 -1.52 -9.85
CA ALA A 256 -11.46 -0.64 -9.65
C ALA A 256 -11.48 0.13 -8.31
N ARG A 257 -12.52 -0.06 -7.48
CA ARG A 257 -12.63 0.56 -6.16
C ARG A 257 -12.21 -0.46 -5.09
N PRO A 258 -11.15 -0.16 -4.32
CA PRO A 258 -10.69 -1.05 -3.27
C PRO A 258 -11.67 -0.92 -2.09
N THR A 259 -11.74 -1.96 -1.28
CA THR A 259 -12.56 -1.98 -0.05
C THR A 259 -12.12 -0.92 0.96
N ASN A 260 -10.86 -0.46 0.85
CA ASN A 260 -10.25 0.50 1.74
C ASN A 260 -9.11 1.27 1.06
N ARG A 261 -8.71 2.40 1.64
CA ARG A 261 -7.67 3.30 1.09
C ARG A 261 -6.23 2.81 1.25
N TRP A 262 -5.99 1.71 1.97
CA TRP A 262 -4.65 1.22 2.29
C TRP A 262 -4.06 0.34 1.20
N ILE A 263 -4.84 -0.03 0.19
CA ILE A 263 -4.39 -0.90 -0.89
C ILE A 263 -4.42 -0.12 -2.20
N SER A 264 -3.30 -0.14 -2.91
CA SER A 264 -3.20 0.32 -4.28
C SER A 264 -2.68 -0.82 -5.14
N ASP A 265 -3.48 -1.23 -6.12
CA ASP A 265 -3.17 -2.33 -7.02
C ASP A 265 -2.37 -1.81 -8.22
N LEU A 266 -1.62 -2.70 -8.86
CA LEU A 266 -0.93 -2.41 -10.11
C LEU A 266 -1.87 -2.58 -11.30
N MET A 267 -2.68 -3.64 -11.28
CA MET A 267 -3.41 -4.16 -12.43
C MET A 267 -4.82 -3.58 -12.58
N ALA A 268 -5.26 -3.43 -13.83
CA ALA A 268 -6.63 -3.02 -14.16
C ALA A 268 -7.67 -4.03 -13.69
N SER A 269 -8.84 -3.55 -13.26
CA SER A 269 -9.93 -4.42 -12.81
C SER A 269 -10.52 -5.29 -13.94
N ARG A 270 -11.18 -6.39 -13.57
CA ARG A 270 -11.85 -7.29 -14.54
C ARG A 270 -12.96 -6.56 -15.29
N THR A 271 -13.72 -5.70 -14.61
CA THR A 271 -14.74 -4.85 -15.24
C THR A 271 -14.13 -3.92 -16.29
N ALA A 272 -12.97 -3.31 -16.01
CA ALA A 272 -12.28 -2.44 -16.97
C ALA A 272 -11.74 -3.22 -18.17
N GLN A 273 -11.12 -4.39 -17.94
CA GLN A 273 -10.64 -5.28 -18.99
C GLN A 273 -11.79 -5.72 -19.91
N LYS A 274 -12.89 -6.22 -19.36
CA LYS A 274 -14.06 -6.64 -20.14
C LYS A 274 -14.60 -5.51 -21.00
N LYS A 275 -14.83 -4.33 -20.41
CA LYS A 275 -15.35 -3.16 -21.13
C LYS A 275 -14.45 -2.77 -22.30
N LEU A 276 -13.12 -2.80 -22.09
CA LEU A 276 -12.16 -2.53 -23.15
C LEU A 276 -12.23 -3.59 -24.27
N LEU A 277 -12.29 -4.87 -23.90
CA LEU A 277 -12.37 -5.96 -24.86
C LEU A 277 -13.64 -5.89 -25.71
N GLU A 278 -14.80 -5.67 -25.07
CA GLU A 278 -16.07 -5.50 -25.76
C GLU A 278 -16.04 -4.34 -26.75
N ALA A 279 -15.57 -3.16 -26.33
CA ALA A 279 -15.42 -2.00 -27.22
C ALA A 279 -14.45 -2.29 -28.39
N THR A 280 -13.37 -3.04 -28.13
CA THR A 280 -12.41 -3.44 -29.14
C THR A 280 -13.01 -4.40 -30.17
N LEU A 281 -13.82 -5.37 -29.72
CA LEU A 281 -14.50 -6.29 -30.63
C LEU A 281 -15.58 -5.59 -31.46
N LEU A 282 -16.37 -4.69 -30.86
CA LEU A 282 -17.37 -3.90 -31.55
C LEU A 282 -16.76 -3.02 -32.66
N SER A 283 -15.58 -2.46 -32.41
CA SER A 283 -14.84 -1.66 -33.41
C SER A 283 -14.06 -2.49 -34.43
N CYS A 284 -14.07 -3.82 -34.33
CA CYS A 284 -13.36 -4.67 -35.26
C CYS A 284 -14.00 -4.62 -36.67
N GLN A 285 -13.19 -4.28 -37.67
CA GLN A 285 -13.61 -4.20 -39.07
C GLN A 285 -13.71 -5.60 -39.68
N THR A 286 -14.90 -6.19 -39.56
CA THR A 286 -15.23 -7.52 -40.07
C THR A 286 -16.71 -7.62 -40.44
N ASN A 287 -17.00 -8.41 -41.48
CA ASN A 287 -18.35 -8.86 -41.85
C ASN A 287 -18.72 -10.21 -41.18
N GLY A 288 -17.76 -10.88 -40.55
CA GLY A 288 -17.91 -12.10 -39.78
C GLY A 288 -18.28 -11.85 -38.31
N PRO A 289 -18.29 -12.92 -37.49
CA PRO A 289 -18.68 -12.86 -36.09
C PRO A 289 -17.70 -12.09 -35.20
N ARG A 290 -18.21 -11.54 -34.11
CA ARG A 290 -17.45 -10.92 -33.01
C ARG A 290 -17.71 -11.71 -31.73
N TRP A 291 -16.74 -12.50 -31.30
CA TRP A 291 -16.88 -13.40 -30.15
C TRP A 291 -15.93 -13.04 -29.04
N MET A 292 -16.38 -13.25 -27.81
CA MET A 292 -15.59 -13.05 -26.60
C MET A 292 -15.62 -14.34 -25.79
N LEU A 293 -14.45 -14.83 -25.37
CA LEU A 293 -14.39 -15.93 -24.43
C LEU A 293 -14.70 -15.44 -23.03
N GLN A 294 -15.39 -16.29 -22.27
CA GLN A 294 -15.76 -15.99 -20.89
C GLN A 294 -14.50 -15.65 -20.06
N MET A 295 -14.57 -14.52 -19.35
CA MET A 295 -13.48 -14.05 -18.49
C MET A 295 -13.81 -14.36 -17.02
N GLY A 296 -13.22 -15.42 -16.48
CA GLY A 296 -13.45 -15.84 -15.10
C GLY A 296 -14.81 -16.50 -14.85
N LYS A 297 -15.18 -16.69 -13.57
CA LYS A 297 -16.37 -17.46 -13.17
C LYS A 297 -17.69 -16.68 -13.29
N ASP A 298 -17.65 -15.35 -13.18
CA ASP A 298 -18.83 -14.48 -13.14
C ASP A 298 -19.09 -13.82 -14.50
N ALA A 299 -19.62 -14.58 -15.45
CA ALA A 299 -20.10 -14.04 -16.72
C ALA A 299 -21.41 -13.25 -16.51
N ILE A 300 -21.38 -11.96 -16.77
CA ILE A 300 -22.59 -11.16 -17.03
C ILE A 300 -22.73 -11.02 -18.54
N ARG A 301 -23.96 -11.17 -19.05
CA ARG A 301 -24.36 -11.07 -20.47
C ARG A 301 -23.58 -9.98 -21.25
N GLY A 302 -22.99 -10.35 -22.39
CA GLY A 302 -22.36 -9.39 -23.32
C GLY A 302 -23.36 -8.43 -24.00
N ASP A 303 -22.84 -7.32 -24.50
CA ASP A 303 -23.61 -6.31 -25.26
C ASP A 303 -24.06 -6.81 -26.64
N ALA A 304 -25.07 -6.16 -27.21
CA ALA A 304 -25.65 -6.53 -28.50
C ALA A 304 -24.58 -6.57 -29.60
N GLY A 305 -24.31 -7.76 -30.15
CA GLY A 305 -23.35 -7.97 -31.24
C GLY A 305 -22.04 -8.67 -30.83
N VAL A 306 -21.79 -8.89 -29.53
CA VAL A 306 -20.71 -9.76 -29.04
C VAL A 306 -21.31 -11.04 -28.46
N VAL A 307 -20.89 -12.20 -28.96
CA VAL A 307 -21.34 -13.50 -28.41
C VAL A 307 -20.31 -14.00 -27.41
N GLU A 308 -20.74 -14.20 -26.17
CA GLU A 308 -19.91 -14.83 -25.14
C GLU A 308 -19.93 -16.36 -25.29
N VAL A 309 -18.74 -16.97 -25.25
CA VAL A 309 -18.52 -18.39 -25.54
C VAL A 309 -17.72 -19.03 -24.39
N THR A 310 -18.15 -20.22 -23.96
CA THR A 310 -17.46 -21.04 -22.94
C THR A 310 -16.32 -21.86 -23.57
N ASP A 311 -15.33 -22.24 -22.78
CA ASP A 311 -14.13 -23.00 -23.21
C ASP A 311 -14.46 -24.25 -24.06
N ASP A 312 -15.47 -25.01 -23.67
CA ASP A 312 -15.91 -26.22 -24.38
C ASP A 312 -16.51 -25.92 -25.76
N ARG A 313 -17.15 -24.75 -25.91
CA ARG A 313 -17.70 -24.30 -27.18
C ARG A 313 -16.62 -23.77 -28.12
N VAL A 314 -15.47 -23.28 -27.60
CA VAL A 314 -14.37 -22.74 -28.42
C VAL A 314 -13.82 -23.78 -29.41
N ARG A 315 -13.70 -25.02 -28.97
CA ARG A 315 -13.20 -26.14 -29.81
C ARG A 315 -14.22 -26.64 -30.83
N GLN A 316 -15.48 -26.25 -30.67
CA GLN A 316 -16.60 -26.60 -31.54
C GLN A 316 -17.05 -25.40 -32.38
N LEU A 317 -16.31 -24.30 -32.32
CA LEU A 317 -16.61 -23.12 -33.11
C LEU A 317 -16.47 -23.48 -34.59
N PRO A 318 -17.53 -23.30 -35.40
CA PRO A 318 -17.40 -23.48 -36.84
C PRO A 318 -16.35 -22.50 -37.37
N ALA A 319 -15.53 -22.96 -38.33
CA ALA A 319 -14.71 -22.05 -39.12
C ALA A 319 -15.65 -20.98 -39.71
N PRO A 320 -15.44 -19.69 -39.39
CA PRO A 320 -16.39 -18.67 -39.79
C PRO A 320 -16.37 -18.56 -41.32
N GLU A 321 -17.55 -18.33 -41.93
CA GLU A 321 -17.69 -18.20 -43.39
C GLU A 321 -16.96 -16.96 -43.95
N ALA A 322 -16.57 -16.03 -43.06
CA ALA A 322 -15.74 -14.86 -43.32
C ALA A 322 -14.89 -14.55 -42.07
N ASP A 323 -13.72 -13.94 -42.25
CA ASP A 323 -12.80 -13.62 -41.14
C ASP A 323 -13.51 -12.90 -39.99
N GLY A 324 -13.45 -13.44 -38.78
CA GLY A 324 -14.09 -12.91 -37.58
C GLY A 324 -13.12 -12.24 -36.61
N CYS A 325 -13.64 -11.74 -35.49
CA CYS A 325 -12.82 -11.23 -34.38
C CYS A 325 -13.10 -11.99 -33.09
N LEU A 326 -12.04 -12.49 -32.47
CA LEU A 326 -12.09 -13.29 -31.25
C LEU A 326 -11.34 -12.58 -30.13
N GLY A 327 -12.06 -12.25 -29.06
CA GLY A 327 -11.50 -11.61 -27.88
C GLY A 327 -11.41 -12.56 -26.70
N TYR A 328 -10.34 -12.49 -25.92
CA TYR A 328 -10.17 -13.29 -24.71
C TYR A 328 -9.09 -12.71 -23.82
N ASP A 329 -8.97 -13.21 -22.58
CA ASP A 329 -7.93 -12.79 -21.64
C ASP A 329 -6.76 -13.78 -21.60
N LEU A 330 -5.72 -13.44 -20.82
CA LEU A 330 -4.55 -14.29 -20.67
C LEU A 330 -4.85 -15.70 -20.12
N SER A 331 -5.93 -15.87 -19.36
CA SER A 331 -6.30 -17.17 -18.79
C SER A 331 -6.70 -18.17 -19.87
N ASN A 332 -7.32 -17.67 -20.94
CA ASN A 332 -7.83 -18.44 -22.08
C ASN A 332 -6.77 -18.81 -23.13
N LEU A 333 -5.52 -18.43 -22.94
CA LEU A 333 -4.46 -18.64 -23.94
C LEU A 333 -4.17 -20.11 -24.31
N GLY A 334 -4.48 -21.06 -23.42
CA GLY A 334 -4.33 -22.49 -23.70
C GLY A 334 -5.54 -23.12 -24.41
N VAL A 335 -6.66 -22.39 -24.47
CA VAL A 335 -7.92 -22.85 -25.08
C VAL A 335 -7.93 -22.54 -26.57
N VAL A 336 -7.39 -21.38 -26.97
CA VAL A 336 -7.30 -20.94 -28.37
C VAL A 336 -6.06 -21.56 -29.04
N LYS A 337 -6.23 -22.74 -29.66
CA LYS A 337 -5.17 -23.42 -30.44
C LYS A 337 -4.99 -22.82 -31.83
N SER A 338 -3.81 -22.99 -32.42
CA SER A 338 -3.45 -22.54 -33.77
C SER A 338 -4.38 -23.02 -34.88
N GLU A 339 -5.06 -24.15 -34.69
CA GLU A 339 -6.05 -24.69 -35.63
C GLU A 339 -7.31 -23.80 -35.77
N VAL A 340 -7.55 -22.92 -34.78
CA VAL A 340 -8.69 -21.98 -34.72
C VAL A 340 -8.27 -20.57 -35.16
N THR A 341 -7.01 -20.31 -35.54
CA THR A 341 -6.50 -18.93 -35.69
C THR A 341 -6.46 -18.40 -37.13
N GLU A 342 -6.62 -19.24 -38.15
CA GLU A 342 -6.44 -18.83 -39.55
C GLU A 342 -7.47 -17.79 -40.04
N HIS A 343 -8.68 -17.78 -39.48
CA HIS A 343 -9.77 -16.87 -39.85
C HIS A 343 -10.16 -15.86 -38.75
N TRP A 344 -9.34 -15.73 -37.71
CA TRP A 344 -9.70 -14.92 -36.54
C TRP A 344 -8.66 -13.85 -36.24
N ARG A 345 -9.09 -12.59 -36.33
CA ARG A 345 -8.36 -11.47 -35.73
C ARG A 345 -8.51 -11.55 -34.22
N ARG A 346 -7.42 -11.81 -33.52
CA ARG A 346 -7.45 -12.03 -32.08
C ARG A 346 -7.14 -10.76 -31.32
N ARG A 347 -7.88 -10.55 -30.23
CA ARG A 347 -7.74 -9.41 -29.33
C ARG A 347 -7.59 -9.95 -27.92
N ILE A 348 -6.36 -10.00 -27.44
CA ILE A 348 -6.08 -10.48 -26.09
C ILE A 348 -6.12 -9.28 -25.15
N VAL A 349 -7.05 -9.26 -24.22
CA VAL A 349 -7.07 -8.24 -23.18
C VAL A 349 -6.06 -8.55 -22.09
N LEU A 350 -5.35 -7.51 -21.66
CA LEU A 350 -4.30 -7.55 -20.66
C LEU A 350 -4.72 -6.73 -19.44
N PRO A 351 -4.37 -7.16 -18.22
CA PRO A 351 -4.58 -6.38 -17.01
C PRO A 351 -3.59 -5.20 -16.86
N PHE A 352 -2.79 -4.93 -17.88
CA PHE A 352 -1.73 -3.93 -17.92
C PHE A 352 -1.55 -3.41 -19.36
N PRO A 353 -0.79 -2.32 -19.59
CA PRO A 353 -0.57 -1.77 -20.92
C PRO A 353 0.22 -2.75 -21.78
N ALA A 354 -0.08 -2.83 -23.09
CA ALA A 354 0.62 -3.74 -24.00
C ALA A 354 2.14 -3.51 -24.06
N ALA A 355 2.60 -2.29 -23.77
CA ALA A 355 4.02 -1.96 -23.66
C ALA A 355 4.79 -2.82 -22.64
N VAL A 356 4.10 -3.34 -21.61
CA VAL A 356 4.72 -4.27 -20.64
C VAL A 356 5.22 -5.54 -21.31
N LEU A 357 4.64 -5.95 -22.44
CA LEU A 357 5.09 -7.11 -23.22
C LEU A 357 6.19 -6.77 -24.24
N SER A 358 6.54 -5.50 -24.42
CA SER A 358 7.49 -5.09 -25.48
C SER A 358 8.96 -5.39 -25.14
N ASP A 359 9.29 -5.57 -23.84
CA ASP A 359 10.61 -6.04 -23.39
C ASP A 359 10.62 -7.59 -23.32
N ALA A 360 10.86 -8.22 -24.46
CA ALA A 360 10.76 -9.68 -24.66
C ALA A 360 11.92 -10.50 -24.03
N SER A 361 12.72 -9.93 -23.12
CA SER A 361 13.95 -10.56 -22.64
C SER A 361 13.82 -11.37 -21.34
N GLY A 362 12.69 -11.30 -20.63
CA GLY A 362 12.55 -11.92 -19.31
C GLY A 362 11.16 -12.44 -18.96
N ASP A 363 11.08 -13.19 -17.86
CA ASP A 363 9.83 -13.66 -17.26
C ASP A 363 8.94 -12.49 -16.80
N ILE A 364 7.66 -12.54 -17.15
CA ILE A 364 6.71 -11.46 -16.87
C ILE A 364 6.51 -11.23 -15.37
N TRP A 365 6.54 -12.29 -14.56
CA TRP A 365 6.34 -12.18 -13.11
C TRP A 365 7.50 -11.45 -12.44
N THR A 366 8.72 -11.74 -12.90
CA THR A 366 9.92 -10.95 -12.58
C THR A 366 9.75 -9.48 -12.95
N LEU A 367 9.27 -9.19 -14.16
CA LEU A 367 9.09 -7.82 -14.64
C LEU A 367 8.04 -7.07 -13.81
N LEU A 368 6.92 -7.72 -13.50
CA LEU A 368 5.85 -7.17 -12.65
C LEU A 368 6.34 -6.91 -11.22
N GLY A 369 7.11 -7.84 -10.63
CA GLY A 369 7.74 -7.61 -9.33
C GLY A 369 8.69 -6.41 -9.35
N ALA A 370 9.53 -6.30 -10.38
CA ALA A 370 10.40 -5.13 -10.54
C ALA A 370 9.60 -3.83 -10.69
N ALA A 371 8.50 -3.83 -11.44
CA ALA A 371 7.64 -2.67 -11.61
C ALA A 371 6.98 -2.24 -10.29
N SER A 372 6.37 -3.18 -9.54
CA SER A 372 5.80 -2.89 -8.21
C SER A 372 6.85 -2.27 -7.27
N SER A 373 8.08 -2.80 -7.28
CA SER A 373 9.15 -2.25 -6.46
C SER A 373 9.57 -0.85 -6.91
N ARG A 374 9.74 -0.61 -8.21
CA ARG A 374 10.08 0.73 -8.74
C ARG A 374 9.04 1.78 -8.35
N ILE A 375 7.75 1.47 -8.45
CA ILE A 375 6.66 2.35 -8.01
C ILE A 375 6.79 2.65 -6.51
N ALA A 376 7.01 1.63 -5.68
CA ALA A 376 7.18 1.83 -4.25
C ALA A 376 8.41 2.67 -3.91
N MET A 377 9.53 2.50 -4.61
CA MET A 377 10.74 3.30 -4.41
C MET A 377 10.51 4.76 -4.81
N GLU A 378 9.84 4.99 -5.95
CA GLU A 378 9.49 6.32 -6.41
C GLU A 378 8.55 7.02 -5.41
N ALA A 379 7.51 6.32 -4.94
CA ALA A 379 6.60 6.83 -3.93
C ALA A 379 7.33 7.16 -2.61
N LEU A 380 8.20 6.27 -2.12
CA LEU A 380 9.00 6.55 -0.91
C LEU A 380 9.95 7.73 -1.09
N SER A 381 10.55 7.87 -2.28
CA SER A 381 11.39 9.02 -2.63
C SER A 381 10.58 10.32 -2.59
N ALA A 382 9.43 10.35 -3.27
CA ALA A 382 8.54 11.51 -3.34
C ALA A 382 7.92 11.89 -1.98
N ALA A 383 7.67 10.91 -1.10
CA ALA A 383 7.05 11.15 0.22
C ALA A 383 7.95 11.97 1.17
N GLY A 384 9.25 12.06 0.88
CA GLY A 384 10.23 12.73 1.74
C GLY A 384 10.64 11.93 2.97
N ALA A 385 11.55 12.50 3.76
CA ALA A 385 12.18 11.81 4.88
C ALA A 385 11.27 11.65 6.12
N SER A 386 10.24 12.48 6.25
CA SER A 386 9.32 12.51 7.39
C SER A 386 8.07 11.67 7.10
N LEU A 387 8.24 10.35 7.15
CA LEU A 387 7.16 9.40 6.87
C LEU A 387 6.17 9.30 8.04
N HIS A 388 4.91 9.02 7.71
CA HIS A 388 3.83 8.58 8.58
C HIS A 388 3.04 7.48 7.85
N GLU A 389 2.02 6.91 8.51
CA GLU A 389 1.29 5.73 8.06
C GLU A 389 0.69 5.91 6.66
N THR A 390 0.14 7.10 6.40
CA THR A 390 -0.53 7.40 5.13
C THR A 390 0.36 8.04 4.07
N SER A 391 1.65 8.30 4.34
CA SER A 391 2.50 9.07 3.41
C SER A 391 2.56 8.45 2.02
N LEU A 392 2.67 7.12 1.94
CA LEU A 392 2.65 6.42 0.65
C LEU A 392 1.32 6.61 -0.08
N ILE A 393 0.19 6.49 0.61
CA ILE A 393 -1.13 6.68 -0.01
C ILE A 393 -1.31 8.11 -0.54
N GLU A 394 -0.84 9.10 0.22
CA GLU A 394 -0.99 10.52 -0.10
C GLU A 394 -0.08 10.98 -1.24
N VAL A 395 1.07 10.32 -1.43
CA VAL A 395 2.03 10.69 -2.47
C VAL A 395 1.76 10.01 -3.82
N LEU A 396 1.02 8.90 -3.85
CA LEU A 396 0.75 8.17 -5.10
C LEU A 396 0.24 9.05 -6.25
N PRO A 397 -0.70 10.00 -6.06
CA PRO A 397 -1.13 10.89 -7.14
C PRO A 397 -0.03 11.82 -7.69
N GLN A 398 1.03 12.07 -6.90
CA GLN A 398 2.13 12.95 -7.30
C GLN A 398 3.13 12.27 -8.24
N ILE A 399 3.13 10.93 -8.28
CA ILE A 399 4.00 10.13 -9.16
C ILE A 399 3.27 9.71 -10.44
N ALA A 400 2.13 10.34 -10.77
CA ALA A 400 1.43 10.11 -12.03
C ALA A 400 2.34 10.38 -13.23
N GLY A 401 2.28 9.51 -14.23
CA GLY A 401 3.16 9.53 -15.39
C GLY A 401 4.53 8.87 -15.16
N PHE A 402 4.86 8.42 -13.95
CA PHE A 402 6.07 7.63 -13.71
C PHE A 402 5.99 6.30 -14.50
N GLU A 403 7.06 5.97 -15.23
CA GLU A 403 7.14 4.75 -16.03
C GLU A 403 8.02 3.70 -15.33
N PRO A 404 7.46 2.80 -14.50
CA PRO A 404 8.22 1.70 -13.92
C PRO A 404 8.71 0.71 -15.00
N ILE A 405 8.05 0.70 -16.15
CA ILE A 405 8.45 0.02 -17.39
C ILE A 405 8.28 1.04 -18.52
N PRO A 406 9.25 1.18 -19.45
CA PRO A 406 9.14 2.11 -20.57
C PRO A 406 7.82 1.94 -21.34
N GLY A 407 7.10 3.03 -21.55
CA GLY A 407 5.80 3.04 -22.23
C GLY A 407 4.62 2.51 -21.42
N ALA A 408 4.79 2.25 -20.12
CA ALA A 408 3.73 1.84 -19.21
C ALA A 408 3.63 2.79 -17.99
N PRO A 409 3.20 4.05 -18.19
CA PRO A 409 3.07 5.03 -17.11
C PRO A 409 2.00 4.61 -16.10
N VAL A 410 2.25 4.93 -14.83
CA VAL A 410 1.27 4.73 -13.76
C VAL A 410 0.41 5.96 -13.55
N GLU A 411 -0.83 5.73 -13.17
CA GLU A 411 -1.80 6.76 -12.86
C GLU A 411 -2.46 6.41 -11.51
N PHE A 412 -2.45 7.36 -10.58
CA PHE A 412 -3.10 7.22 -9.28
C PHE A 412 -4.00 8.41 -9.03
N SER A 413 -5.21 8.17 -8.56
CA SER A 413 -6.13 9.25 -8.15
C SER A 413 -7.05 8.79 -7.03
N VAL A 414 -7.71 9.73 -6.36
CA VAL A 414 -8.63 9.45 -5.24
C VAL A 414 -9.77 8.49 -5.63
N GLY A 415 -10.10 8.38 -6.93
CA GLY A 415 -11.12 7.47 -7.45
C GLY A 415 -10.61 6.23 -8.19
N ARG A 416 -9.29 6.03 -8.26
CA ARG A 416 -8.64 4.96 -9.03
C ARG A 416 -7.65 4.23 -8.13
N ALA A 417 -7.89 2.94 -7.88
CA ALA A 417 -6.99 2.15 -7.04
C ALA A 417 -5.99 1.28 -7.79
N ASN A 418 -6.14 1.12 -9.10
CA ASN A 418 -5.17 0.45 -9.94
C ASN A 418 -4.24 1.45 -10.62
N ALA A 419 -2.94 1.16 -10.66
CA ALA A 419 -1.94 2.00 -11.29
C ALA A 419 -2.09 2.03 -12.82
N TRP A 420 -2.37 0.88 -13.44
CA TRP A 420 -2.43 0.74 -14.89
C TRP A 420 -3.83 0.53 -15.45
N ASP A 421 -4.04 1.01 -16.67
CA ASP A 421 -5.22 0.68 -17.46
C ASP A 421 -5.04 -0.65 -18.19
N ALA A 422 -6.16 -1.26 -18.58
CA ALA A 422 -6.15 -2.48 -19.37
C ALA A 422 -5.58 -2.20 -20.77
N GLY A 423 -4.86 -3.17 -21.31
CA GLY A 423 -4.29 -3.12 -22.66
C GLY A 423 -4.92 -4.14 -23.59
N ILE A 424 -4.74 -3.95 -24.90
CA ILE A 424 -5.06 -4.94 -25.92
C ILE A 424 -3.78 -5.34 -26.64
N LEU A 425 -3.53 -6.65 -26.71
CA LEU A 425 -2.61 -7.24 -27.67
C LEU A 425 -3.42 -7.71 -28.88
N ALA A 426 -3.17 -7.09 -30.03
CA ALA A 426 -3.78 -7.49 -31.29
C ALA A 426 -2.87 -8.51 -32.00
N LEU A 427 -3.45 -9.63 -32.42
CA LEU A 427 -2.79 -10.65 -33.24
C LEU A 427 -3.66 -10.89 -34.46
N ASP A 428 -3.23 -10.38 -35.61
CA ASP A 428 -3.94 -10.57 -36.88
C ASP A 428 -3.36 -11.79 -37.64
N PRO A 429 -4.17 -12.51 -38.46
CA PRO A 429 -3.74 -13.76 -39.11
C PRO A 429 -2.51 -13.64 -40.00
N GLU A 430 -2.27 -12.46 -40.59
CA GLU A 430 -1.11 -12.18 -41.46
C GLU A 430 0.18 -11.88 -40.68
N ASP A 431 0.08 -11.68 -39.36
CA ASP A 431 1.20 -11.32 -38.51
C ASP A 431 1.78 -12.57 -37.83
N ASN A 432 2.90 -13.09 -38.37
CA ASN A 432 3.69 -14.19 -37.79
C ASN A 432 4.39 -13.80 -36.45
N SER A 433 3.88 -12.78 -35.75
CA SER A 433 4.46 -12.18 -34.55
C SER A 433 4.13 -12.91 -33.26
N GLU A 434 3.28 -13.94 -33.26
CA GLU A 434 2.99 -14.78 -32.07
C GLU A 434 4.27 -15.23 -31.35
N SER A 435 5.28 -15.64 -32.13
CA SER A 435 6.56 -16.12 -31.60
C SER A 435 7.44 -15.01 -30.99
N ARG A 436 7.27 -13.74 -31.41
CA ARG A 436 8.05 -12.58 -30.93
C ARG A 436 7.36 -11.82 -29.79
N ASN A 437 6.04 -11.71 -29.82
CA ASN A 437 5.26 -10.88 -28.90
C ASN A 437 4.74 -11.65 -27.67
N MET A 438 4.72 -12.98 -27.71
CA MET A 438 4.22 -13.84 -26.61
C MET A 438 5.26 -14.81 -26.05
N GLY A 439 6.50 -14.77 -26.55
CA GLY A 439 7.59 -15.68 -26.19
C GLY A 439 7.77 -15.91 -24.68
N PRO A 440 7.69 -14.88 -23.82
CA PRO A 440 7.77 -15.05 -22.36
C PRO A 440 6.57 -15.77 -21.73
N TRP A 441 5.35 -15.59 -22.28
CA TRP A 441 4.12 -16.10 -21.67
C TRP A 441 3.77 -17.52 -22.12
N ALA A 442 4.01 -17.86 -23.40
CA ALA A 442 3.74 -19.20 -23.93
C ALA A 442 4.63 -20.28 -23.29
N ALA A 443 5.83 -19.91 -22.83
CA ALA A 443 6.73 -20.81 -22.10
C ALA A 443 6.24 -21.12 -20.67
N ALA A 444 5.59 -20.16 -20.00
CA ALA A 444 5.11 -20.32 -18.63
C ALA A 444 3.95 -21.33 -18.49
N LYS A 445 3.24 -21.65 -19.57
CA LYS A 445 2.08 -22.57 -19.57
C LYS A 445 2.39 -24.00 -20.04
N LYS A 446 3.62 -24.30 -20.47
CA LYS A 446 4.00 -25.67 -20.88
C LYS A 446 4.21 -26.63 -19.70
N GLU A 447 4.09 -26.16 -18.45
CA GLU A 447 4.41 -26.92 -17.25
C GLU A 447 3.25 -27.02 -16.23
N ASP A 448 2.01 -26.68 -16.64
CA ASP A 448 0.78 -26.95 -15.86
C ASP A 448 0.08 -28.25 -16.32
#